data_AF-A0A955ZAF1-F1
#
_entry.id   AF-A0A955ZAF1-F1
#
_cell.length_a   1.000
_cell.length_b   1.000
_cell.length_c   1.000
_cell.angle_alpha   90.00
_cell.angle_beta   90.00
_cell.angle_gamma   90.00
#
_symmetry.space_group_name_H-M   'P 1'
#
loop_
_entity.id
_entity.type
_entity.pdbx_description
1 polymer ?
#
loop_
_entity_poly.entity_id
_entity_poly.type
_entity_poly.pdbx_seq_one_letter_code
_entity_poly.pdbx_strand_id
1 'polypeptide(L)'
;MRTIRHMVTLALVGGAFYAASACSSDPGASPGDPPGGATCANGVKDADEQGVDCGGNCQKCAGDPCADIGECRSGQCVDGKCAAPAGKPCGVGTATSCAEGQPCEQNGDCTTKTCTNAKCAPPAPGASNGVKDNGETDVDCGGPNAPACAAGKTCLGDDDCADKYCPDATPRVCVTPRNDDGVKNGSETDVDCGGQSGKKCDVGKACLVDGDCTAACNYAKKCVEATSCRPQFGGDTCGEGNYEDVGRKHESCCRSLPVPGYTAPNKPGKQVFLDKYEVTAGRFRAFIEEMQAKNGGNIKAWIAANTPPIWDPSWNLFMPTGNGGDAIVVPRQPSNPPEALPWNRNAGINYQFNSQLFIYVHGHTCDNVIVNGKGSYGTGTFWYPPNVMALNGGLTRGAPLSDEAPFPPLAVGAKEQLDMKSMTCVPAAMLAAFCHWDGGQLATDEVLDFVTNAPANLGAAAGCGTRCAPIGSVQQSSDSGTDTGILYRYPFYNETSEGVFRIAPPGRVTGDVVRINAGDEPWMDLHGNLQEIVYDMTGATFTGNFMIKYRGIGYSSARAGGNATNPAKYTQPEYKAGYSGGRCMRFK
;
A
#
# COMPACT_ATOMS: atom_id res chain seq x y z
N MET A 1 -24.72 28.43 4.66
CA MET A 1 -24.40 29.69 3.96
C MET A 1 -22.94 29.67 3.52
N ARG A 2 -22.71 29.44 2.22
CA ARG A 2 -21.66 29.99 1.33
C ARG A 2 -21.42 28.99 0.20
N THR A 3 -21.84 29.41 -0.98
CA THR A 3 -21.86 28.69 -2.24
C THR A 3 -20.78 29.33 -3.12
N ILE A 4 -19.92 28.56 -3.77
CA ILE A 4 -19.16 29.03 -4.94
C ILE A 4 -19.36 27.99 -6.05
N ARG A 5 -20.10 28.40 -7.08
CA ARG A 5 -20.30 27.70 -8.35
C ARG A 5 -19.15 28.07 -9.29
N HIS A 6 -18.63 27.12 -10.04
CA HIS A 6 -17.97 27.39 -11.33
C HIS A 6 -18.71 26.59 -12.42
N MET A 7 -19.12 27.31 -13.46
CA MET A 7 -19.78 26.81 -14.66
C MET A 7 -18.77 26.10 -15.56
N VAL A 8 -19.14 24.92 -16.06
CA VAL A 8 -18.50 24.25 -17.19
C VAL A 8 -19.44 24.35 -18.37
N THR A 9 -18.97 24.91 -19.49
CA THR A 9 -19.69 24.97 -20.75
C THR A 9 -19.21 23.82 -21.64
N LEU A 10 -20.15 23.00 -22.08
CA LEU A 10 -19.98 21.85 -22.97
C LEU A 10 -20.25 22.30 -24.41
N ALA A 11 -19.40 21.90 -25.36
CA ALA A 11 -19.74 21.88 -26.79
C ALA A 11 -19.17 20.61 -27.43
N LEU A 12 -20.09 19.80 -27.97
CA LEU A 12 -19.86 18.62 -28.80
C LEU A 12 -19.44 19.01 -30.23
N VAL A 13 -18.64 18.15 -30.89
CA VAL A 13 -18.78 17.48 -32.22
C VAL A 13 -17.43 16.74 -32.40
N GLY A 14 -17.22 15.49 -32.83
CA GLY A 14 -17.99 14.46 -33.54
C GLY A 14 -17.04 13.82 -34.58
N GLY A 15 -16.90 12.48 -34.61
CA GLY A 15 -16.56 11.72 -35.84
C GLY A 15 -15.16 11.10 -36.04
N ALA A 16 -15.05 9.81 -35.69
CA ALA A 16 -14.53 8.64 -36.44
C ALA A 16 -13.10 8.55 -37.10
N PHE A 17 -12.31 7.61 -36.55
CA PHE A 17 -11.51 6.50 -37.14
C PHE A 17 -10.84 6.60 -38.54
N TYR A 18 -9.51 6.41 -38.58
CA TYR A 18 -8.84 5.27 -39.26
C TYR A 18 -7.38 5.10 -38.79
N ALA A 19 -6.91 3.85 -38.73
CA ALA A 19 -5.57 3.44 -38.30
C ALA A 19 -4.57 3.33 -39.47
N ALA A 20 -3.29 3.63 -39.23
CA ALA A 20 -2.12 2.75 -39.50
C ALA A 20 -0.76 3.48 -39.50
N SER A 21 0.19 2.87 -38.80
CA SER A 21 1.62 2.65 -39.15
C SER A 21 2.62 3.82 -39.31
N ALA A 22 3.45 3.93 -38.26
CA ALA A 22 4.92 3.99 -38.24
C ALA A 22 5.75 5.20 -38.75
N CYS A 23 6.78 5.46 -37.91
CA CYS A 23 8.10 6.07 -38.14
C CYS A 23 8.33 7.56 -37.79
N SER A 24 9.24 7.71 -36.81
CA SER A 24 10.25 8.74 -36.57
C SER A 24 9.85 10.21 -36.65
N SER A 25 9.76 10.84 -35.49
CA SER A 25 9.75 12.29 -35.32
C SER A 25 11.19 12.82 -35.25
N ASP A 26 11.62 13.53 -36.29
CA ASP A 26 12.69 14.53 -36.18
C ASP A 26 12.12 15.84 -35.62
N PRO A 27 12.75 16.47 -34.61
CA PRO A 27 12.33 17.76 -34.08
C PRO A 27 13.12 18.87 -34.78
N GLY A 28 12.59 19.42 -35.87
CA GLY A 28 13.31 20.44 -36.64
C GLY A 28 12.51 21.21 -37.67
N ALA A 29 11.29 21.64 -37.36
CA ALA A 29 10.53 22.54 -38.24
C ALA A 29 10.08 23.80 -37.48
N SER A 30 10.56 24.97 -37.93
CA SER A 30 10.01 26.28 -37.57
C SER A 30 8.82 26.61 -38.49
N PRO A 31 7.80 27.38 -38.04
CA PRO A 31 6.58 27.58 -38.82
C PRO A 31 6.80 28.64 -39.89
N GLY A 32 6.76 28.27 -41.18
CA GLY A 32 6.94 29.26 -42.25
C GLY A 32 6.71 28.87 -43.71
N ASP A 33 6.76 27.60 -44.12
CA ASP A 33 6.85 27.32 -45.57
C ASP A 33 5.56 26.79 -46.23
N PRO A 34 5.12 27.37 -47.37
CA PRO A 34 4.09 26.81 -48.24
C PRO A 34 4.65 25.70 -49.15
N PRO A 35 3.81 24.78 -49.66
CA PRO A 35 4.28 23.62 -50.41
C PRO A 35 4.72 24.05 -51.82
N GLY A 36 6.04 24.01 -52.07
CA GLY A 36 6.65 24.15 -53.40
C GLY A 36 7.59 25.35 -53.63
N GLY A 37 8.06 26.04 -52.58
CA GLY A 37 9.13 27.05 -52.66
C GLY A 37 10.47 26.52 -52.16
N ALA A 38 11.58 27.10 -52.63
CA ALA A 38 12.96 26.71 -52.29
C ALA A 38 13.16 26.42 -50.80
N THR A 39 13.68 25.24 -50.47
CA THR A 39 13.99 24.87 -49.08
C THR A 39 15.48 24.97 -48.83
N CYS A 40 15.90 26.08 -48.24
CA CYS A 40 17.30 26.47 -48.03
C CYS A 40 18.11 25.62 -47.00
N ALA A 41 17.72 24.36 -46.76
CA ALA A 41 18.33 23.48 -45.76
C ALA A 41 17.98 21.99 -45.94
N ASN A 42 17.53 21.56 -47.12
CA ASN A 42 17.08 20.18 -47.37
C ASN A 42 18.17 19.27 -47.96
N GLY A 43 19.37 19.80 -48.21
CA GLY A 43 20.52 19.06 -48.73
C GLY A 43 20.44 18.76 -50.23
N VAL A 44 19.49 19.34 -50.95
CA VAL A 44 19.39 19.22 -52.41
C VAL A 44 19.28 20.60 -53.05
N LYS A 45 19.91 20.77 -54.22
CA LYS A 45 19.75 22.00 -55.01
C LYS A 45 18.39 21.97 -55.70
N ASP A 46 17.43 22.78 -55.24
CA ASP A 46 16.11 22.90 -55.85
C ASP A 46 15.62 24.35 -56.00
N ALA A 47 14.50 24.53 -56.71
CA ALA A 47 13.89 25.82 -57.01
C ALA A 47 14.87 26.90 -57.57
N ASP A 48 14.99 28.07 -56.93
CA ASP A 48 15.85 29.20 -57.36
C ASP A 48 17.25 29.20 -56.73
N GLU A 49 17.68 28.09 -56.11
CA GLU A 49 19.01 27.96 -55.53
C GLU A 49 20.13 27.94 -56.58
N GLN A 50 21.24 28.59 -56.26
CA GLN A 50 22.46 28.61 -57.07
C GLN A 50 23.42 27.46 -56.71
N GLY A 51 23.42 27.01 -55.45
CA GLY A 51 24.13 25.82 -54.94
C GLY A 51 23.18 24.94 -54.13
N VAL A 52 23.67 23.89 -53.46
CA VAL A 52 22.81 23.10 -52.55
C VAL A 52 22.48 23.95 -51.33
N ASP A 53 21.19 24.23 -51.09
CA ASP A 53 20.70 25.03 -49.95
C ASP A 53 21.15 26.51 -49.94
N CYS A 54 21.56 27.08 -51.09
CA CYS A 54 22.09 28.45 -51.16
C CYS A 54 21.82 29.14 -52.50
N GLY A 55 21.73 30.48 -52.49
CA GLY A 55 21.41 31.32 -53.66
C GLY A 55 19.92 31.53 -53.90
N GLY A 56 19.57 32.43 -54.81
CA GLY A 56 18.17 32.86 -54.99
C GLY A 56 17.63 33.57 -53.74
N ASN A 57 16.49 33.11 -53.23
CA ASN A 57 15.91 33.55 -51.95
C ASN A 57 16.63 32.98 -50.71
N CYS A 58 17.58 32.06 -50.87
CA CYS A 58 18.37 31.50 -49.78
C CYS A 58 19.63 32.33 -49.46
N GLN A 59 20.37 31.95 -48.41
CA GLN A 59 21.66 32.56 -48.11
C GLN A 59 22.61 32.43 -49.32
N LYS A 60 23.42 33.46 -49.61
CA LYS A 60 24.37 33.42 -50.73
C LYS A 60 25.37 32.27 -50.55
N CYS A 61 25.80 31.69 -51.67
CA CYS A 61 26.68 30.52 -51.67
C CYS A 61 28.12 30.85 -51.31
N ALA A 62 28.85 29.82 -50.83
CA ALA A 62 30.27 29.88 -50.51
C ALA A 62 30.99 28.65 -51.09
N GLY A 63 31.99 28.85 -51.96
CA GLY A 63 32.70 27.77 -52.66
C GLY A 63 32.03 27.23 -53.94
N ASP A 64 30.72 27.47 -54.11
CA ASP A 64 29.94 27.05 -55.28
C ASP A 64 30.20 27.91 -56.53
N PRO A 65 29.77 27.45 -57.73
CA PRO A 65 29.87 28.24 -58.95
C PRO A 65 29.13 29.57 -58.87
N CYS A 66 29.65 30.59 -59.53
CA CYS A 66 29.06 31.93 -59.59
C CYS A 66 29.27 32.57 -60.96
N ALA A 67 28.36 33.47 -61.33
CA ALA A 67 28.41 34.31 -62.51
C ALA A 67 28.67 35.79 -62.19
N ASP A 68 28.29 36.26 -61.00
CA ASP A 68 28.51 37.63 -60.53
C ASP A 68 28.98 37.69 -59.07
N ILE A 69 29.69 38.76 -58.69
CA ILE A 69 30.15 38.99 -57.32
C ILE A 69 29.00 39.04 -56.30
N GLY A 70 27.81 39.46 -56.73
CA GLY A 70 26.60 39.52 -55.92
C GLY A 70 26.02 38.15 -55.56
N GLU A 71 26.41 37.08 -56.24
CA GLU A 71 25.96 35.70 -55.96
C GLU A 71 26.77 35.03 -54.86
N CYS A 72 27.99 35.53 -54.65
CA CYS A 72 28.90 35.02 -53.65
C CYS A 72 28.74 35.74 -52.32
N ARG A 73 28.68 34.96 -51.26
CA ARG A 73 28.65 35.49 -49.89
C ARG A 73 29.89 36.34 -49.58
N SER A 74 31.04 35.99 -50.16
CA SER A 74 32.31 36.73 -50.05
C SER A 74 32.35 38.02 -50.89
N GLY A 75 31.36 38.27 -51.75
CA GLY A 75 31.42 39.34 -52.74
C GLY A 75 32.51 39.14 -53.80
N GLN A 76 33.02 37.92 -53.97
CA GLN A 76 34.12 37.59 -54.88
C GLN A 76 33.78 36.33 -55.68
N CYS A 77 33.64 36.51 -56.98
CA CYS A 77 33.50 35.43 -57.95
C CYS A 77 34.80 35.35 -58.77
N VAL A 78 35.64 34.36 -58.48
CA VAL A 78 36.96 34.18 -59.12
C VAL A 78 36.95 32.86 -59.86
N ASP A 79 37.28 32.89 -61.15
CA ASP A 79 37.26 31.72 -62.04
C ASP A 79 35.94 30.94 -62.02
N GLY A 80 34.82 31.67 -61.91
CA GLY A 80 33.47 31.11 -61.90
C GLY A 80 33.11 30.37 -60.61
N LYS A 81 33.85 30.57 -59.51
CA LYS A 81 33.55 30.03 -58.17
C LYS A 81 33.63 31.09 -57.08
N CYS A 82 32.78 30.97 -56.08
CA CYS A 82 32.79 31.85 -54.92
C CYS A 82 34.06 31.62 -54.10
N ALA A 83 34.97 32.58 -54.17
CA ALA A 83 36.28 32.53 -53.54
C ALA A 83 36.37 33.51 -52.37
N ALA A 84 37.30 33.28 -51.45
CA ALA A 84 37.57 34.22 -50.37
C ALA A 84 38.21 35.52 -50.91
N PRO A 85 38.01 36.67 -50.23
CA PRO A 85 38.77 37.88 -50.50
C PRO A 85 40.29 37.63 -50.40
N ALA A 86 41.05 38.23 -51.31
CA ALA A 86 42.50 38.00 -51.41
C ALA A 86 43.21 38.21 -50.06
N GLY A 87 43.91 37.17 -49.59
CA GLY A 87 44.69 37.20 -48.33
C GLY A 87 43.93 36.78 -47.07
N LYS A 88 42.65 36.38 -47.14
CA LYS A 88 41.88 35.90 -45.99
C LYS A 88 42.00 34.36 -45.85
N PRO A 89 42.60 33.84 -44.76
CA PRO A 89 42.91 32.40 -44.64
C PRO A 89 41.75 31.52 -44.13
N CYS A 90 40.64 32.11 -43.67
CA CYS A 90 39.50 31.41 -43.08
C CYS A 90 38.19 32.22 -43.23
N GLY A 91 37.04 31.59 -42.95
CA GLY A 91 35.70 32.21 -42.97
C GLY A 91 35.02 32.17 -44.34
N VAL A 92 34.11 33.12 -44.62
CA VAL A 92 33.32 33.19 -45.87
C VAL A 92 34.19 33.00 -47.12
N GLY A 93 33.80 32.04 -47.98
CA GLY A 93 34.51 31.74 -49.24
C GLY A 93 35.76 30.87 -49.07
N THR A 94 36.04 30.38 -47.86
CA THR A 94 37.07 29.36 -47.60
C THR A 94 36.46 28.08 -47.05
N ALA A 95 37.15 26.94 -47.21
CA ALA A 95 36.76 25.68 -46.59
C ALA A 95 37.07 25.61 -45.07
N THR A 96 37.76 26.62 -44.54
CA THR A 96 38.33 26.60 -43.18
C THR A 96 37.61 27.60 -42.28
N SER A 97 36.99 27.15 -41.21
CA SER A 97 36.46 28.04 -40.18
C SER A 97 37.58 28.77 -39.43
N CYS A 98 37.36 30.03 -39.10
CA CYS A 98 38.24 30.91 -38.33
C CYS A 98 38.30 30.50 -36.85
N ALA A 99 39.51 30.47 -36.31
CA ALA A 99 39.76 30.27 -34.89
C ALA A 99 39.30 31.51 -34.07
N GLU A 100 39.18 31.36 -32.75
CA GLU A 100 38.88 32.46 -31.84
C GLU A 100 39.82 33.67 -32.05
N GLY A 101 39.27 34.88 -31.99
CA GLY A 101 39.96 36.14 -32.20
C GLY A 101 40.21 36.53 -33.67
N GLN A 102 40.04 35.61 -34.63
CA GLN A 102 40.19 35.89 -36.06
C GLN A 102 39.00 36.67 -36.63
N PRO A 103 39.18 37.44 -37.71
CA PRO A 103 38.10 38.20 -38.34
C PRO A 103 37.02 37.27 -38.90
N CYS A 104 35.77 37.62 -38.66
CA CYS A 104 34.60 36.90 -39.17
C CYS A 104 33.53 37.88 -39.65
N GLU A 105 32.65 37.39 -40.51
CA GLU A 105 31.49 38.14 -41.01
C GLU A 105 30.19 37.55 -40.46
N GLN A 106 30.22 36.28 -40.01
CA GLN A 106 29.07 35.62 -39.39
C GLN A 106 29.48 34.45 -38.48
N ASN A 107 28.51 34.00 -37.68
CA ASN A 107 28.64 32.88 -36.76
C ASN A 107 29.24 31.63 -37.41
N GLY A 108 28.75 31.23 -38.58
CA GLY A 108 29.23 30.05 -39.30
C GLY A 108 30.71 30.08 -39.70
N ASP A 109 31.32 31.27 -39.77
CA ASP A 109 32.75 31.41 -40.08
C ASP A 109 33.62 30.93 -38.94
N CYS A 110 33.13 30.96 -37.70
CA CYS A 110 33.92 30.69 -36.52
C CYS A 110 33.83 29.23 -36.11
N THR A 111 34.95 28.66 -35.65
CA THR A 111 34.93 27.35 -34.98
C THR A 111 34.05 27.39 -33.72
N THR A 112 33.98 28.54 -33.05
CA THR A 112 33.11 28.81 -31.89
C THR A 112 31.64 29.09 -32.24
N LYS A 113 31.31 29.11 -33.54
CA LYS A 113 29.98 29.47 -34.06
C LYS A 113 29.46 30.85 -33.63
N THR A 114 30.33 31.72 -33.11
CA THR A 114 29.94 33.04 -32.59
C THR A 114 30.84 34.11 -33.19
N CYS A 115 30.26 34.97 -34.01
CA CYS A 115 30.93 36.12 -34.61
C CYS A 115 30.36 37.41 -34.02
N THR A 116 31.13 38.06 -33.16
CA THR A 116 30.69 39.27 -32.45
C THR A 116 31.75 40.34 -32.66
N ASN A 117 31.32 41.55 -33.02
CA ASN A 117 32.23 42.66 -33.32
C ASN A 117 33.27 42.32 -34.41
N ALA A 118 32.84 41.62 -35.47
CA ALA A 118 33.65 41.18 -36.60
C ALA A 118 34.85 40.28 -36.23
N LYS A 119 34.81 39.63 -35.06
CA LYS A 119 35.81 38.63 -34.63
C LYS A 119 35.14 37.40 -34.04
N CYS A 120 35.75 36.24 -34.23
CA CYS A 120 35.30 35.02 -33.60
C CYS A 120 35.43 35.16 -32.10
N ALA A 121 34.31 35.16 -31.40
CA ALA A 121 34.23 35.25 -29.96
C ALA A 121 34.03 33.85 -29.37
N PRO A 122 34.29 33.65 -28.06
CA PRO A 122 33.83 32.45 -27.36
C PRO A 122 32.32 32.23 -27.58
N PRO A 123 31.84 30.98 -27.50
CA PRO A 123 30.41 30.70 -27.47
C PRO A 123 29.67 31.59 -26.45
N ALA A 124 28.45 32.01 -26.76
CA ALA A 124 27.64 32.74 -25.80
C ALA A 124 27.41 31.88 -24.54
N PRO A 125 27.51 32.42 -23.32
CA PRO A 125 27.30 31.65 -22.10
C PRO A 125 25.96 30.92 -22.09
N GLY A 126 25.95 29.65 -21.73
CA GLY A 126 24.74 28.83 -21.80
C GLY A 126 24.98 27.36 -21.48
N ALA A 127 23.91 26.68 -21.06
CA ALA A 127 23.92 25.32 -20.51
C ALA A 127 24.25 24.18 -21.49
N SER A 128 24.71 24.49 -22.70
CA SER A 128 24.92 23.53 -23.79
C SER A 128 25.85 24.06 -24.89
N ASN A 129 26.77 24.95 -24.53
CA ASN A 129 27.64 25.65 -25.46
C ASN A 129 29.02 25.00 -25.64
N GLY A 130 29.29 23.88 -24.97
CA GLY A 130 30.55 23.13 -25.03
C GLY A 130 31.65 23.70 -24.15
N VAL A 131 31.35 24.68 -23.29
CA VAL A 131 32.32 25.39 -22.45
C VAL A 131 31.79 25.48 -21.03
N LYS A 132 32.64 25.18 -20.04
CA LYS A 132 32.30 25.35 -18.63
C LYS A 132 32.18 26.84 -18.28
N ASP A 133 30.96 27.38 -18.32
CA ASP A 133 30.68 28.77 -17.99
C ASP A 133 29.37 28.94 -17.21
N ASN A 134 28.88 30.18 -17.07
CA ASN A 134 27.57 30.50 -16.47
C ASN A 134 27.24 29.84 -15.10
N GLY A 135 28.25 29.49 -14.30
CA GLY A 135 28.08 28.86 -12.98
C GLY A 135 28.04 27.33 -13.00
N GLU A 136 28.43 26.69 -14.10
CA GLU A 136 28.54 25.24 -14.24
C GLU A 136 29.63 24.59 -13.37
N THR A 137 29.42 23.33 -12.98
CA THR A 137 30.43 22.55 -12.26
C THR A 137 31.25 21.63 -13.16
N ASP A 138 30.73 21.22 -14.31
CA ASP A 138 31.45 20.59 -15.42
C ASP A 138 30.91 21.15 -16.75
N VAL A 139 31.54 20.87 -17.89
CA VAL A 139 31.13 21.39 -19.21
C VAL A 139 29.67 21.03 -19.49
N ASP A 140 28.83 22.05 -19.67
CA ASP A 140 27.40 21.96 -20.00
C ASP A 140 26.53 21.29 -18.92
N CYS A 141 27.00 21.21 -17.67
CA CYS A 141 26.23 20.62 -16.57
C CYS A 141 26.62 21.09 -15.16
N GLY A 142 25.69 20.87 -14.23
CA GLY A 142 25.81 21.15 -12.82
C GLY A 142 25.74 22.64 -12.50
N GLY A 143 25.61 22.98 -11.22
CA GLY A 143 25.34 24.35 -10.80
C GLY A 143 23.91 24.82 -11.11
N PRO A 144 23.59 26.08 -10.81
CA PRO A 144 22.22 26.58 -10.82
C PRO A 144 21.61 26.80 -12.21
N ASN A 145 22.44 26.88 -13.26
CA ASN A 145 22.01 27.33 -14.59
C ASN A 145 22.17 26.26 -15.69
N ALA A 146 22.48 25.02 -15.33
CA ALA A 146 22.69 23.91 -16.27
C ALA A 146 22.00 22.63 -15.79
N PRO A 147 21.72 21.66 -16.69
CA PRO A 147 21.17 20.37 -16.27
C PRO A 147 22.13 19.62 -15.34
N ALA A 148 21.60 18.70 -14.53
CA ALA A 148 22.43 17.92 -13.63
C ALA A 148 23.41 17.01 -14.41
N CYS A 149 24.63 16.92 -13.92
CA CYS A 149 25.73 16.16 -14.48
C CYS A 149 25.54 14.64 -14.34
N ALA A 150 25.93 13.92 -15.39
CA ALA A 150 26.04 12.46 -15.36
C ALA A 150 27.21 11.98 -14.50
N ALA A 151 27.23 10.69 -14.14
CA ALA A 151 28.34 10.09 -13.40
C ALA A 151 29.70 10.31 -14.09
N GLY A 152 30.74 10.53 -13.28
CA GLY A 152 32.11 10.83 -13.70
C GLY A 152 32.41 12.31 -13.96
N LYS A 153 31.39 13.17 -13.96
CA LYS A 153 31.52 14.63 -14.13
C LYS A 153 31.74 15.35 -12.80
N THR A 154 32.43 16.48 -12.85
CA THR A 154 32.79 17.31 -11.70
C THR A 154 31.58 17.95 -11.06
N CYS A 155 31.53 17.94 -9.73
CA CYS A 155 30.44 18.50 -8.94
C CYS A 155 30.97 19.27 -7.72
N LEU A 156 30.18 20.20 -7.20
CA LEU A 156 30.44 20.96 -5.97
C LEU A 156 29.39 20.67 -4.88
N GLY A 157 28.20 20.20 -5.25
CA GLY A 157 27.15 19.74 -4.37
C GLY A 157 26.31 18.63 -4.99
N ASP A 158 25.49 17.99 -4.16
CA ASP A 158 24.67 16.84 -4.58
C ASP A 158 23.71 17.20 -5.72
N ASP A 159 23.15 18.41 -5.71
CA ASP A 159 22.23 18.88 -6.74
C ASP A 159 22.84 19.00 -8.13
N ASP A 160 24.17 19.08 -8.22
CA ASP A 160 24.89 19.11 -9.49
C ASP A 160 24.84 17.77 -10.20
N CYS A 161 24.52 16.68 -9.50
CA CYS A 161 24.51 15.33 -10.04
C CYS A 161 23.09 14.86 -10.34
N ALA A 162 22.91 14.18 -11.48
CA ALA A 162 21.60 13.64 -11.87
C ALA A 162 21.01 12.73 -10.79
N ASP A 163 21.88 11.97 -10.11
CA ASP A 163 21.52 11.04 -9.04
C ASP A 163 21.53 11.65 -7.64
N LYS A 164 21.76 12.97 -7.51
CA LYS A 164 21.77 13.69 -6.24
C LYS A 164 22.85 13.25 -5.24
N TYR A 165 24.02 12.86 -5.73
CA TYR A 165 25.16 12.56 -4.88
C TYR A 165 26.51 12.99 -5.45
N CYS A 166 27.19 13.87 -4.71
CA CYS A 166 28.51 14.40 -4.99
C CYS A 166 29.43 14.14 -3.78
N PRO A 167 30.07 12.95 -3.69
CA PRO A 167 30.89 12.57 -2.54
C PRO A 167 32.00 13.57 -2.30
N ASP A 168 32.37 13.80 -1.04
CA ASP A 168 33.55 14.59 -0.68
C ASP A 168 34.84 13.79 -0.91
N ALA A 169 35.12 13.53 -2.19
CA ALA A 169 36.29 12.81 -2.68
C ALA A 169 37.14 13.71 -3.59
N THR A 170 38.39 13.33 -3.83
CA THR A 170 39.28 14.06 -4.75
C THR A 170 39.69 13.15 -5.92
N PRO A 171 39.30 13.46 -7.17
CA PRO A 171 38.46 14.60 -7.58
C PRO A 171 37.00 14.41 -7.14
N ARG A 172 36.30 15.53 -6.96
CA ARG A 172 34.89 15.55 -6.58
C ARG A 172 34.02 15.37 -7.82
N VAL A 173 33.50 14.16 -8.00
CA VAL A 173 32.74 13.79 -9.21
C VAL A 173 31.43 13.09 -8.84
N CYS A 174 30.41 13.26 -9.67
CA CYS A 174 29.17 12.52 -9.58
C CYS A 174 29.46 11.02 -9.70
N VAL A 175 28.84 10.21 -8.85
CA VAL A 175 29.05 8.76 -8.85
C VAL A 175 27.76 8.04 -9.21
N THR A 176 27.89 6.87 -9.84
CA THR A 176 26.75 5.98 -10.08
C THR A 176 26.14 5.55 -8.74
N PRO A 177 24.80 5.57 -8.60
CA PRO A 177 24.09 5.08 -7.42
C PRO A 177 24.54 3.69 -7.03
N ARG A 178 24.74 3.48 -5.74
CA ARG A 178 25.01 2.17 -5.15
C ARG A 178 24.00 1.91 -4.04
N ASN A 179 23.70 0.64 -3.84
CA ASN A 179 22.77 0.17 -2.80
C ASN A 179 23.47 -0.19 -1.49
N ASP A 180 24.66 0.34 -1.28
CA ASP A 180 25.56 0.03 -0.18
C ASP A 180 26.52 1.18 0.15
N ASP A 181 26.20 2.41 -0.26
CA ASP A 181 27.06 3.58 -0.09
C ASP A 181 26.66 4.50 1.08
N GLY A 182 25.55 4.19 1.76
CA GLY A 182 25.08 4.94 2.92
C GLY A 182 24.31 6.21 2.56
N VAL A 183 23.99 6.43 1.28
CA VAL A 183 23.34 7.66 0.79
C VAL A 183 22.07 7.30 0.02
N LYS A 184 20.98 8.01 0.33
CA LYS A 184 19.75 7.89 -0.47
C LYS A 184 19.92 8.66 -1.79
N ASN A 185 20.26 7.95 -2.86
CA ASN A 185 20.48 8.53 -4.19
C ASN A 185 19.73 7.75 -5.29
N GLY A 186 19.76 8.26 -6.52
CA GLY A 186 19.05 7.66 -7.65
C GLY A 186 17.54 7.50 -7.39
N SER A 187 17.01 6.27 -7.50
CA SER A 187 15.59 5.96 -7.26
C SER A 187 15.32 5.18 -5.98
N GLU A 188 16.26 5.17 -5.04
CA GLU A 188 16.06 4.57 -3.73
C GLU A 188 14.94 5.27 -2.94
N THR A 189 14.15 4.49 -2.22
CA THR A 189 13.04 5.04 -1.42
C THR A 189 13.45 5.39 0.00
N ASP A 190 14.46 4.72 0.53
CA ASP A 190 15.21 5.07 1.75
C ASP A 190 16.69 4.72 1.51
N VAL A 191 17.58 5.10 2.43
CA VAL A 191 19.03 4.91 2.30
C VAL A 191 19.35 3.44 2.00
N ASP A 192 20.01 3.19 0.87
CA ASP A 192 20.47 1.88 0.41
C ASP A 192 19.34 0.85 0.18
N CYS A 193 18.09 1.26 -0.01
CA CYS A 193 16.96 0.34 -0.19
C CYS A 193 15.77 0.90 -0.98
N GLY A 194 14.97 -0.02 -1.53
CA GLY A 194 13.80 0.30 -2.36
C GLY A 194 14.17 0.81 -3.75
N GLY A 195 13.18 0.85 -4.65
CA GLY A 195 13.40 1.25 -6.04
C GLY A 195 14.53 0.47 -6.73
N GLN A 196 15.50 1.19 -7.30
CA GLN A 196 16.63 0.61 -8.04
C GLN A 196 17.65 -0.13 -7.16
N SER A 197 17.64 0.06 -5.84
CA SER A 197 18.54 -0.69 -4.94
C SER A 197 18.37 -2.20 -5.07
N GLY A 198 17.15 -2.67 -5.40
CA GLY A 198 16.78 -4.09 -5.43
C GLY A 198 16.70 -4.75 -4.05
N LYS A 199 17.37 -4.19 -3.04
CA LYS A 199 17.24 -4.55 -1.62
C LYS A 199 15.94 -3.98 -1.06
N LYS A 200 15.20 -4.82 -0.32
CA LYS A 200 13.99 -4.39 0.38
C LYS A 200 14.35 -3.57 1.62
N CYS A 201 13.59 -2.52 1.85
CA CYS A 201 13.68 -1.68 3.03
C CYS A 201 13.11 -2.39 4.26
N ASP A 202 13.79 -2.19 5.38
CA ASP A 202 13.37 -2.67 6.70
C ASP A 202 12.12 -1.93 7.20
N VAL A 203 11.46 -2.48 8.20
CA VAL A 203 10.26 -1.87 8.83
C VAL A 203 10.58 -0.45 9.33
N GLY A 204 9.65 0.49 9.10
CA GLY A 204 9.79 1.90 9.47
C GLY A 204 10.57 2.77 8.48
N LYS A 205 11.23 2.16 7.49
CA LYS A 205 11.90 2.86 6.38
C LYS A 205 10.91 3.34 5.33
N ALA A 206 11.27 4.39 4.61
CA ALA A 206 10.45 5.01 3.58
C ALA A 206 10.30 4.10 2.34
N CYS A 207 9.10 4.14 1.75
CA CYS A 207 8.73 3.36 0.59
C CYS A 207 7.77 4.16 -0.29
N LEU A 208 7.68 3.80 -1.57
CA LEU A 208 6.71 4.35 -2.51
C LEU A 208 5.67 3.30 -2.90
N VAL A 209 6.10 2.05 -3.04
CA VAL A 209 5.32 0.88 -3.43
C VAL A 209 5.65 -0.32 -2.54
N ASP A 210 4.79 -1.33 -2.53
CA ASP A 210 5.04 -2.54 -1.73
C ASP A 210 6.30 -3.28 -2.15
N GLY A 211 6.68 -3.14 -3.42
CA GLY A 211 7.93 -3.65 -3.96
C GLY A 211 9.17 -3.10 -3.28
N ASP A 212 9.08 -2.02 -2.50
CA ASP A 212 10.21 -1.50 -1.74
C ASP A 212 10.40 -2.24 -0.41
N CYS A 213 9.39 -2.94 0.08
CA CYS A 213 9.38 -3.53 1.42
C CYS A 213 9.38 -5.06 1.36
N THR A 214 9.79 -5.70 2.47
CA THR A 214 9.67 -7.16 2.61
C THR A 214 8.21 -7.61 2.64
N ALA A 215 7.33 -6.83 3.28
CA ALA A 215 5.89 -7.11 3.33
C ALA A 215 5.07 -6.09 2.53
N ALA A 216 5.08 -4.83 2.95
CA ALA A 216 4.22 -3.81 2.35
C ALA A 216 4.60 -2.37 2.68
N CYS A 217 4.14 -1.45 1.84
CA CYS A 217 4.22 -0.01 2.06
C CYS A 217 2.89 0.55 2.58
N ASN A 218 2.88 1.22 3.73
CA ASN A 218 1.66 1.70 4.34
C ASN A 218 1.22 3.09 3.84
N TYR A 219 0.06 3.54 4.34
CA TYR A 219 -0.52 4.85 4.05
C TYR A 219 0.44 6.04 4.33
N ALA A 220 1.33 5.89 5.30
CA ALA A 220 2.34 6.89 5.70
C ALA A 220 3.66 6.77 4.93
N LYS A 221 3.68 5.97 3.85
CA LYS A 221 4.88 5.71 3.03
C LYS A 221 6.02 5.08 3.83
N LYS A 222 5.68 4.20 4.78
CA LYS A 222 6.62 3.41 5.58
C LYS A 222 6.42 1.91 5.39
N CYS A 223 7.52 1.16 5.41
CA CYS A 223 7.47 -0.30 5.39
C CYS A 223 6.90 -0.84 6.71
N VAL A 224 5.99 -1.80 6.63
CA VAL A 224 5.34 -2.44 7.79
C VAL A 224 5.69 -3.90 7.92
N GLU A 225 5.49 -4.47 9.12
CA GLU A 225 5.90 -5.84 9.46
C GLU A 225 5.09 -6.92 8.69
N ALA A 226 3.85 -6.61 8.33
CA ALA A 226 2.96 -7.52 7.63
C ALA A 226 2.01 -6.78 6.68
N THR A 227 1.57 -7.49 5.64
CA THR A 227 0.74 -6.95 4.56
C THR A 227 -0.55 -6.33 5.08
N SER A 228 -1.14 -6.88 6.13
CA SER A 228 -2.39 -6.38 6.70
C SER A 228 -2.29 -5.01 7.36
N CYS A 229 -1.10 -4.51 7.70
CA CYS A 229 -0.93 -3.19 8.35
C CYS A 229 -0.62 -2.04 7.39
N ARG A 230 -0.92 -2.22 6.09
CA ARG A 230 -0.96 -1.13 5.12
C ARG A 230 -1.95 0.01 5.46
N PRO A 231 -3.20 -0.26 5.89
CA PRO A 231 -4.14 0.82 6.19
C PRO A 231 -3.74 1.56 7.48
N GLN A 232 -4.22 2.79 7.63
CA GLN A 232 -4.12 3.53 8.89
C GLN A 232 -4.99 2.86 9.96
N PHE A 233 -6.31 2.99 9.81
CA PHE A 233 -7.28 2.45 10.75
C PHE A 233 -7.22 0.92 10.80
N GLY A 234 -6.88 0.41 11.99
CA GLY A 234 -6.65 -1.00 12.23
C GLY A 234 -5.23 -1.49 11.88
N GLY A 235 -4.40 -0.69 11.18
CA GLY A 235 -3.02 -1.05 10.87
C GLY A 235 -2.00 -0.44 11.83
N ASP A 236 -2.18 0.81 12.25
CA ASP A 236 -1.28 1.50 13.19
C ASP A 236 -2.01 2.23 14.33
N THR A 237 -3.24 1.81 14.62
CA THR A 237 -4.12 2.42 15.64
C THR A 237 -4.28 1.55 16.89
N CYS A 238 -3.42 0.55 17.09
CA CYS A 238 -3.45 -0.30 18.27
C CYS A 238 -2.61 0.33 19.39
N GLY A 239 -2.97 0.10 20.64
CA GLY A 239 -2.29 0.67 21.80
C GLY A 239 -3.14 1.62 22.63
N GLU A 240 -2.48 2.42 23.46
CA GLU A 240 -3.12 3.21 24.51
C GLU A 240 -3.78 4.49 23.95
N GLY A 241 -5.00 4.78 24.42
CA GLY A 241 -5.74 6.00 24.11
C GLY A 241 -6.70 5.87 22.92
N ASN A 242 -7.71 6.73 22.89
CA ASN A 242 -8.56 6.89 21.71
C ASN A 242 -7.76 7.46 20.54
N TYR A 243 -8.24 7.21 19.32
CA TYR A 243 -7.66 7.80 18.11
C TYR A 243 -7.63 9.34 18.14
N GLU A 244 -8.66 9.96 18.71
CA GLU A 244 -8.76 11.42 18.84
C GLU A 244 -7.96 11.99 20.02
N ASP A 245 -7.43 11.15 20.91
CA ASP A 245 -6.77 11.63 22.12
C ASP A 245 -5.40 12.24 21.80
N VAL A 246 -5.11 13.38 22.43
CA VAL A 246 -3.78 13.97 22.48
C VAL A 246 -2.89 13.10 23.39
N GLY A 247 -1.71 12.72 22.90
CA GLY A 247 -0.78 11.89 23.68
C GLY A 247 -1.09 10.39 23.66
N ARG A 248 -2.02 9.94 22.80
CA ARG A 248 -2.21 8.51 22.48
C ARG A 248 -0.89 7.84 22.11
N LYS A 249 -0.70 6.60 22.52
CA LYS A 249 0.49 5.80 22.23
C LYS A 249 0.10 4.66 21.32
N HIS A 250 -0.15 5.02 20.06
CA HIS A 250 -0.49 4.08 19.02
C HIS A 250 0.77 3.49 18.39
N GLU A 251 0.65 2.24 17.95
CA GLU A 251 1.70 1.49 17.28
C GLU A 251 1.10 0.50 16.28
N SER A 252 1.98 -0.16 15.52
CA SER A 252 1.59 -1.18 14.54
C SER A 252 0.72 -2.26 15.19
N CYS A 253 -0.47 -2.45 14.63
CA CYS A 253 -1.36 -3.56 14.98
C CYS A 253 -0.81 -4.92 14.54
N CYS A 254 0.28 -4.94 13.74
CA CYS A 254 0.98 -6.15 13.29
C CYS A 254 2.19 -6.47 14.16
N ARG A 255 2.41 -5.74 15.26
CA ARG A 255 3.49 -6.03 16.19
C ARG A 255 3.34 -7.46 16.73
N SER A 256 4.38 -8.27 16.54
CA SER A 256 4.47 -9.63 17.10
C SER A 256 5.63 -9.70 18.07
N LEU A 257 5.40 -10.34 19.22
CA LEU A 257 6.40 -10.49 20.27
C LEU A 257 6.95 -11.92 20.29
N PRO A 258 8.25 -12.12 20.57
CA PRO A 258 8.80 -13.45 20.74
C PRO A 258 8.15 -14.13 21.95
N VAL A 259 8.00 -15.46 21.88
CA VAL A 259 7.51 -16.29 23.00
C VAL A 259 8.71 -16.98 23.66
N PRO A 260 9.46 -16.30 24.55
CA PRO A 260 10.67 -16.87 25.15
C PRO A 260 10.36 -18.16 25.92
N GLY A 261 11.21 -19.16 25.71
CA GLY A 261 11.10 -20.46 26.38
C GLY A 261 10.09 -21.44 25.75
N TYR A 262 9.37 -21.04 24.70
CA TYR A 262 8.51 -21.95 23.95
C TYR A 262 9.16 -22.34 22.61
N THR A 263 9.20 -23.64 22.34
CA THR A 263 9.62 -24.20 21.06
C THR A 263 8.46 -24.97 20.47
N ALA A 264 7.97 -24.54 19.30
CA ALA A 264 6.87 -25.24 18.64
C ALA A 264 7.33 -26.62 18.13
N PRO A 265 6.68 -27.72 18.52
CA PRO A 265 7.11 -29.06 18.12
C PRO A 265 7.08 -29.30 16.59
N ASN A 266 6.19 -28.61 15.87
CA ASN A 266 6.08 -28.67 14.42
C ASN A 266 7.06 -27.75 13.67
N LYS A 267 7.84 -26.92 14.38
CA LYS A 267 8.83 -25.98 13.81
C LYS A 267 10.10 -25.92 14.68
N PRO A 268 10.82 -27.04 14.85
CA PRO A 268 12.01 -27.09 15.70
C PRO A 268 13.07 -26.09 15.22
N GLY A 269 13.73 -25.40 16.15
CA GLY A 269 14.81 -24.45 15.87
C GLY A 269 14.36 -23.08 15.35
N LYS A 270 13.06 -22.85 15.19
CA LYS A 270 12.49 -21.54 14.84
C LYS A 270 12.00 -20.80 16.07
N GLN A 271 12.23 -19.50 16.14
CA GLN A 271 11.67 -18.68 17.21
C GLN A 271 10.20 -18.43 16.94
N VAL A 272 9.36 -18.70 17.95
CA VAL A 272 7.92 -18.46 17.87
C VAL A 272 7.62 -17.02 18.23
N PHE A 273 6.81 -16.36 17.41
CA PHE A 273 6.26 -15.04 17.65
C PHE A 273 4.74 -15.12 17.72
N LEU A 274 4.14 -14.42 18.68
CA LEU A 274 2.70 -14.28 18.80
C LEU A 274 2.33 -12.81 18.65
N ASP A 275 1.28 -12.51 17.90
CA ASP A 275 0.80 -11.14 17.73
C ASP A 275 0.42 -10.52 19.07
N LYS A 276 0.94 -9.32 19.32
CA LYS A 276 0.68 -8.54 20.54
C LYS A 276 -0.82 -8.25 20.69
N TYR A 277 -1.47 -8.00 19.56
CA TYR A 277 -2.85 -7.58 19.43
C TYR A 277 -3.69 -8.60 18.67
N GLU A 278 -4.99 -8.61 18.96
CA GLU A 278 -5.99 -9.30 18.14
C GLU A 278 -6.00 -8.74 16.70
N VAL A 279 -6.43 -9.55 15.73
CA VAL A 279 -6.62 -9.07 14.35
C VAL A 279 -7.70 -8.00 14.34
N THR A 280 -7.42 -6.85 13.74
CA THR A 280 -8.40 -5.75 13.60
C THR A 280 -9.27 -5.93 12.36
N ALA A 281 -10.46 -5.31 12.36
CA ALA A 281 -11.32 -5.31 11.19
C ALA A 281 -10.67 -4.62 9.99
N GLY A 282 -9.86 -3.58 10.21
CA GLY A 282 -9.12 -2.88 9.16
C GLY A 282 -8.05 -3.75 8.50
N ARG A 283 -7.30 -4.52 9.29
CA ARG A 283 -6.36 -5.55 8.80
C ARG A 283 -7.08 -6.59 7.95
N PHE A 284 -8.20 -7.09 8.45
CA PHE A 284 -9.01 -8.08 7.73
C PHE A 284 -9.60 -7.52 6.43
N ARG A 285 -10.04 -6.25 6.44
CA ARG A 285 -10.55 -5.58 5.25
C ARG A 285 -9.48 -5.41 4.18
N ALA A 286 -8.23 -5.12 4.56
CA ALA A 286 -7.11 -5.08 3.61
C ALA A 286 -6.94 -6.41 2.87
N PHE A 287 -7.10 -7.54 3.56
CA PHE A 287 -7.10 -8.86 2.93
C PHE A 287 -8.26 -9.01 1.92
N ILE A 288 -9.48 -8.66 2.31
CA ILE A 288 -10.65 -8.77 1.41
C ILE A 288 -10.52 -7.86 0.19
N GLU A 289 -10.05 -6.62 0.38
CA GLU A 289 -9.83 -5.67 -0.71
C GLU A 289 -8.72 -6.12 -1.66
N GLU A 290 -7.65 -6.72 -1.15
CA GLU A 290 -6.60 -7.29 -1.99
C GLU A 290 -7.12 -8.49 -2.80
N MET A 291 -7.87 -9.39 -2.19
CA MET A 291 -8.49 -10.53 -2.91
C MET A 291 -9.49 -10.02 -3.96
N GLN A 292 -10.26 -8.99 -3.64
CA GLN A 292 -11.16 -8.34 -4.60
C GLN A 292 -10.39 -7.79 -5.80
N ALA A 293 -9.27 -7.11 -5.58
CA ALA A 293 -8.43 -6.55 -6.64
C ALA A 293 -7.72 -7.63 -7.47
N LYS A 294 -7.25 -8.71 -6.84
CA LYS A 294 -6.48 -9.77 -7.51
C LYS A 294 -7.33 -10.75 -8.29
N ASN A 295 -8.49 -11.16 -7.77
CA ASN A 295 -9.27 -12.25 -8.35
C ASN A 295 -10.79 -12.12 -8.14
N GLY A 296 -11.30 -10.90 -7.93
CA GLY A 296 -12.73 -10.66 -7.77
C GLY A 296 -13.31 -11.16 -6.44
N GLY A 297 -12.47 -11.44 -5.44
CA GLY A 297 -12.87 -11.90 -4.11
C GLY A 297 -13.00 -13.43 -4.01
N ASN A 298 -12.42 -14.17 -4.96
CA ASN A 298 -12.42 -15.63 -4.97
C ASN A 298 -11.32 -16.19 -4.04
N ILE A 299 -11.56 -16.12 -2.74
CA ILE A 299 -10.63 -16.61 -1.72
C ILE A 299 -10.46 -18.13 -1.80
N LYS A 300 -11.51 -18.86 -2.21
CA LYS A 300 -11.42 -20.31 -2.44
C LYS A 300 -10.34 -20.66 -3.46
N ALA A 301 -10.32 -20.00 -4.61
CA ALA A 301 -9.30 -20.20 -5.62
C ALA A 301 -7.92 -19.74 -5.15
N TRP A 302 -7.86 -18.64 -4.39
CA TRP A 302 -6.60 -18.17 -3.82
C TRP A 302 -5.99 -19.17 -2.84
N ILE A 303 -6.78 -19.74 -1.92
CA ILE A 303 -6.34 -20.78 -0.98
C ILE A 303 -5.90 -22.04 -1.71
N ALA A 304 -6.62 -22.45 -2.76
CA ALA A 304 -6.21 -23.60 -3.56
C ALA A 304 -4.84 -23.39 -4.22
N ALA A 305 -4.50 -22.15 -4.58
CA ALA A 305 -3.19 -21.80 -5.13
C ALA A 305 -2.11 -21.49 -4.06
N ASN A 306 -2.53 -21.18 -2.82
CA ASN A 306 -1.69 -20.75 -1.70
C ASN A 306 -2.12 -21.49 -0.44
N THR A 307 -2.03 -22.81 -0.45
CA THR A 307 -2.58 -23.64 0.62
C THR A 307 -1.71 -23.53 1.89
N PRO A 308 -2.29 -23.14 3.04
CA PRO A 308 -1.55 -23.09 4.30
C PRO A 308 -1.04 -24.49 4.72
N PRO A 309 0.06 -24.58 5.47
CA PRO A 309 0.57 -25.88 5.96
C PRO A 309 -0.43 -26.66 6.82
N ILE A 310 -1.27 -25.94 7.59
CA ILE A 310 -2.41 -26.50 8.32
C ILE A 310 -3.66 -26.06 7.57
N TRP A 311 -4.17 -26.95 6.72
CA TRP A 311 -5.40 -26.73 5.97
C TRP A 311 -6.03 -28.05 5.59
N ASP A 312 -7.30 -28.25 5.95
CA ASP A 312 -8.08 -29.38 5.45
C ASP A 312 -8.83 -28.95 4.16
N PRO A 313 -8.66 -29.65 3.02
CA PRO A 313 -9.35 -29.32 1.78
C PRO A 313 -10.88 -29.24 1.89
N SER A 314 -11.50 -29.93 2.86
CA SER A 314 -12.94 -29.82 3.12
C SER A 314 -13.36 -28.41 3.53
N TRP A 315 -12.45 -27.61 4.09
CA TRP A 315 -12.71 -26.22 4.48
C TRP A 315 -12.96 -25.31 3.28
N ASN A 316 -12.50 -25.70 2.08
CA ASN A 316 -12.75 -24.98 0.83
C ASN A 316 -14.24 -24.88 0.50
N LEU A 317 -15.09 -25.74 1.10
CA LEU A 317 -16.54 -25.62 1.01
C LEU A 317 -17.03 -24.28 1.58
N PHE A 318 -16.39 -23.77 2.62
CA PHE A 318 -16.82 -22.57 3.34
C PHE A 318 -16.15 -21.28 2.85
N MET A 319 -15.22 -21.39 1.90
CA MET A 319 -14.48 -20.24 1.36
C MET A 319 -15.27 -19.53 0.24
N PRO A 320 -15.26 -18.20 0.19
CA PRO A 320 -15.97 -17.44 -0.83
C PRO A 320 -15.38 -17.64 -2.22
N THR A 321 -16.27 -17.83 -3.19
CA THR A 321 -15.97 -17.80 -4.64
C THR A 321 -16.09 -16.39 -5.22
N GLY A 322 -16.54 -15.41 -4.43
CA GLY A 322 -16.72 -14.01 -4.78
C GLY A 322 -17.64 -13.28 -3.78
N ASN A 323 -18.16 -12.12 -4.19
CA ASN A 323 -18.98 -11.26 -3.31
C ASN A 323 -20.32 -11.86 -2.89
N GLY A 324 -21.11 -12.36 -3.87
CA GLY A 324 -22.37 -13.05 -3.61
C GLY A 324 -22.17 -14.51 -3.21
N GLY A 325 -21.19 -15.17 -3.85
CA GLY A 325 -20.83 -16.57 -3.66
C GLY A 325 -21.95 -17.55 -3.99
N ASP A 326 -21.61 -18.84 -4.02
CA ASP A 326 -22.57 -19.91 -4.28
C ASP A 326 -23.30 -20.32 -2.99
N ALA A 327 -24.51 -20.85 -3.16
CA ALA A 327 -25.19 -21.58 -2.11
C ALA A 327 -24.47 -22.92 -1.89
N ILE A 328 -24.03 -23.14 -0.66
CA ILE A 328 -23.41 -24.38 -0.19
C ILE A 328 -24.40 -25.14 0.69
N VAL A 329 -24.31 -26.46 0.63
CA VAL A 329 -25.02 -27.35 1.56
C VAL A 329 -24.07 -27.67 2.70
N VAL A 330 -24.38 -27.16 3.89
CA VAL A 330 -23.59 -27.44 5.09
C VAL A 330 -23.92 -28.84 5.58
N PRO A 331 -22.92 -29.74 5.74
CA PRO A 331 -23.14 -31.04 6.34
C PRO A 331 -23.75 -30.90 7.73
N ARG A 332 -24.67 -31.78 8.10
CA ARG A 332 -25.29 -31.77 9.43
C ARG A 332 -24.21 -31.89 10.52
N GLN A 333 -24.09 -30.88 11.37
CA GLN A 333 -23.19 -30.91 12.53
C GLN A 333 -23.83 -31.70 13.70
N PRO A 334 -23.06 -32.54 14.43
CA PRO A 334 -23.59 -33.38 15.52
C PRO A 334 -24.16 -32.61 16.72
N SER A 335 -23.85 -31.32 16.81
CA SER A 335 -24.13 -30.43 17.94
C SER A 335 -25.46 -29.66 17.86
N ASN A 336 -26.17 -29.76 16.74
CA ASN A 336 -27.46 -29.08 16.58
C ASN A 336 -28.59 -29.86 17.26
N PRO A 337 -29.65 -29.17 17.73
CA PRO A 337 -30.88 -29.85 18.12
C PRO A 337 -31.38 -30.75 16.97
N PRO A 338 -32.01 -31.89 17.28
CA PRO A 338 -32.30 -32.97 16.32
C PRO A 338 -33.13 -32.59 15.08
N GLU A 339 -33.71 -31.39 15.04
CA GLU A 339 -34.70 -30.91 14.07
C GLU A 339 -34.13 -30.13 12.86
N ALA A 340 -32.81 -29.93 12.77
CA ALA A 340 -32.22 -29.13 11.70
C ALA A 340 -31.83 -29.97 10.46
N LEU A 341 -32.60 -29.83 9.38
CA LEU A 341 -32.26 -30.32 8.02
C LEU A 341 -30.93 -29.70 7.51
N PRO A 342 -30.26 -30.28 6.48
CA PRO A 342 -29.15 -29.62 5.81
C PRO A 342 -29.56 -28.20 5.39
N TRP A 343 -28.69 -27.24 5.69
CA TRP A 343 -28.98 -25.84 5.48
C TRP A 343 -28.30 -25.35 4.21
N ASN A 344 -29.07 -24.78 3.28
CA ASN A 344 -28.50 -23.94 2.23
C ASN A 344 -27.97 -22.66 2.87
N ARG A 345 -26.67 -22.42 2.71
CA ARG A 345 -25.97 -21.23 3.19
C ARG A 345 -25.22 -20.59 2.05
N ASN A 346 -25.08 -19.28 2.02
CA ASN A 346 -24.20 -18.64 1.04
C ASN A 346 -22.82 -18.49 1.64
N ALA A 347 -21.79 -18.84 0.86
CA ALA A 347 -20.40 -18.69 1.27
C ALA A 347 -19.74 -17.44 0.68
N GLY A 348 -20.48 -16.55 -0.01
CA GLY A 348 -19.92 -15.31 -0.54
C GLY A 348 -19.49 -14.34 0.55
N ILE A 349 -18.57 -13.42 0.21
CA ILE A 349 -18.04 -12.40 1.15
C ILE A 349 -19.16 -11.72 1.91
N ASN A 350 -20.25 -11.38 1.24
CA ASN A 350 -21.44 -10.78 1.83
C ASN A 350 -21.92 -11.49 3.11
N TYR A 351 -21.92 -12.83 3.11
CA TYR A 351 -22.48 -13.66 4.16
C TYR A 351 -21.44 -14.13 5.19
N GLN A 352 -20.15 -13.97 4.88
CA GLN A 352 -19.07 -14.44 5.75
C GLN A 352 -19.05 -13.74 7.11
N PHE A 353 -19.41 -12.45 7.18
CA PHE A 353 -19.31 -11.65 8.41
C PHE A 353 -20.64 -11.16 9.01
N ASN A 354 -21.78 -11.55 8.43
CA ASN A 354 -23.13 -11.16 8.88
C ASN A 354 -23.89 -12.31 9.56
N SER A 355 -25.18 -12.08 9.84
CA SER A 355 -26.07 -12.95 10.64
C SER A 355 -26.36 -14.33 10.08
N GLN A 356 -25.95 -14.62 8.84
CA GLN A 356 -26.05 -15.97 8.31
C GLN A 356 -25.05 -16.86 9.06
N LEU A 357 -25.53 -17.43 10.16
CA LEU A 357 -24.79 -18.36 11.00
C LEU A 357 -24.86 -19.76 10.40
N PHE A 358 -23.71 -20.42 10.41
CA PHE A 358 -23.62 -21.83 10.09
C PHE A 358 -24.06 -22.71 11.29
N ILE A 359 -23.96 -22.20 12.52
CA ILE A 359 -24.29 -22.88 13.79
C ILE A 359 -25.02 -21.90 14.73
N TYR A 360 -26.07 -22.33 15.45
CA TYR A 360 -26.77 -21.49 16.43
C TYR A 360 -25.97 -21.34 17.73
N VAL A 361 -25.70 -20.11 18.16
CA VAL A 361 -24.88 -19.80 19.35
C VAL A 361 -25.66 -18.95 20.35
N HIS A 362 -26.72 -19.51 20.97
CA HIS A 362 -27.47 -18.90 22.09
C HIS A 362 -27.74 -17.37 21.97
N GLY A 363 -28.12 -16.89 20.78
CA GLY A 363 -28.41 -15.46 20.54
C GLY A 363 -27.19 -14.56 20.30
N HIS A 364 -25.96 -15.08 20.34
CA HIS A 364 -24.71 -14.39 19.94
C HIS A 364 -24.54 -14.39 18.42
N THR A 365 -25.55 -13.91 17.72
CA THR A 365 -25.53 -13.87 16.26
C THR A 365 -24.60 -12.78 15.75
N CYS A 366 -24.29 -12.83 14.47
CA CYS A 366 -23.51 -11.82 13.78
C CYS A 366 -24.39 -10.77 13.10
N ASP A 367 -25.61 -10.61 13.60
CA ASP A 367 -26.55 -9.62 13.07
C ASP A 367 -26.24 -8.22 13.58
N ASN A 368 -26.55 -7.24 12.74
CA ASN A 368 -26.59 -5.84 13.12
C ASN A 368 -28.01 -5.39 13.48
N VAL A 369 -28.99 -6.31 13.45
CA VAL A 369 -30.42 -6.05 13.68
C VAL A 369 -30.97 -6.93 14.81
N ILE A 370 -31.80 -6.33 15.66
CA ILE A 370 -32.64 -7.04 16.64
C ILE A 370 -33.82 -7.65 15.89
N VAL A 371 -33.87 -8.98 15.79
CA VAL A 371 -34.98 -9.68 15.11
C VAL A 371 -36.11 -9.92 16.12
N ASN A 372 -37.32 -9.45 15.81
CA ASN A 372 -38.55 -9.70 16.58
C ASN A 372 -38.49 -9.25 18.06
N GLY A 373 -37.92 -8.08 18.35
CA GLY A 373 -37.86 -7.54 19.72
C GLY A 373 -36.94 -8.32 20.67
N LYS A 374 -36.21 -9.32 20.18
CA LYS A 374 -35.20 -10.07 20.95
C LYS A 374 -33.81 -9.63 20.48
N GLY A 375 -33.12 -8.86 21.32
CA GLY A 375 -31.81 -8.29 21.02
C GLY A 375 -30.84 -9.34 20.47
N SER A 376 -30.05 -8.97 19.46
CA SER A 376 -28.84 -9.74 19.11
C SER A 376 -27.79 -9.50 20.19
N TYR A 377 -27.23 -10.57 20.76
CA TYR A 377 -26.11 -10.50 21.72
C TYR A 377 -24.74 -10.51 21.03
N GLY A 378 -24.67 -10.28 19.72
CA GLY A 378 -23.43 -10.19 18.95
C GLY A 378 -23.57 -9.27 17.74
N THR A 379 -22.46 -8.75 17.23
CA THR A 379 -22.43 -7.80 16.11
C THR A 379 -21.11 -7.93 15.35
N GLY A 380 -21.14 -7.78 14.02
CA GLY A 380 -19.93 -7.79 13.21
C GLY A 380 -19.21 -6.44 13.22
N THR A 381 -17.89 -6.45 13.37
CA THR A 381 -17.06 -5.23 13.21
C THR A 381 -16.64 -4.99 11.75
N PHE A 382 -16.83 -5.96 10.86
CA PHE A 382 -16.43 -5.82 9.46
C PHE A 382 -17.25 -4.78 8.70
N TRP A 383 -16.58 -3.81 8.07
CA TRP A 383 -17.20 -2.91 7.11
C TRP A 383 -17.04 -3.47 5.69
N TYR A 384 -18.16 -3.66 5.01
CA TYR A 384 -18.17 -4.28 3.69
C TYR A 384 -17.71 -3.32 2.59
N PRO A 385 -17.00 -3.84 1.55
CA PRO A 385 -16.69 -3.05 0.36
C PRO A 385 -17.96 -2.47 -0.30
N PRO A 386 -17.89 -1.28 -0.93
CA PRO A 386 -19.08 -0.63 -1.52
C PRO A 386 -19.85 -1.50 -2.51
N ASN A 387 -19.15 -2.31 -3.32
CA ASN A 387 -19.74 -3.26 -4.26
C ASN A 387 -20.52 -4.38 -3.54
N VAL A 388 -20.11 -4.79 -2.35
CA VAL A 388 -20.85 -5.77 -1.53
C VAL A 388 -22.05 -5.10 -0.85
N MET A 389 -21.88 -3.88 -0.34
CA MET A 389 -22.99 -3.11 0.25
C MET A 389 -24.11 -2.84 -0.78
N ALA A 390 -23.75 -2.56 -2.03
CA ALA A 390 -24.70 -2.36 -3.13
C ALA A 390 -25.58 -3.58 -3.43
N LEU A 391 -25.04 -4.80 -3.27
CA LEU A 391 -25.79 -6.05 -3.48
C LEU A 391 -26.95 -6.24 -2.48
N ASN A 392 -26.92 -5.56 -1.33
CA ASN A 392 -27.92 -5.71 -0.27
C ASN A 392 -28.81 -4.48 -0.09
N GLY A 393 -28.83 -3.53 -1.04
CA GLY A 393 -29.55 -2.27 -0.85
C GLY A 393 -28.97 -1.41 0.28
N GLY A 394 -27.67 -1.58 0.56
CA GLY A 394 -27.04 -1.18 1.81
C GLY A 394 -27.38 -2.19 2.89
N LEU A 395 -26.40 -2.97 3.36
CA LEU A 395 -26.58 -3.68 4.63
C LEU A 395 -26.93 -2.60 5.66
N THR A 396 -28.21 -2.52 6.04
CA THR A 396 -28.70 -1.51 6.98
C THR A 396 -28.07 -1.79 8.33
N ARG A 397 -26.88 -1.23 8.54
CA ARG A 397 -26.43 -0.83 9.86
C ARG A 397 -27.36 0.30 10.27
N GLY A 398 -28.51 -0.06 10.86
CA GLY A 398 -29.44 0.89 11.50
C GLY A 398 -30.79 1.05 10.84
N ALA A 399 -31.45 -0.05 10.46
CA ALA A 399 -32.91 0.03 10.30
C ALA A 399 -33.55 0.36 11.67
N PRO A 400 -34.52 1.29 11.74
CA PRO A 400 -35.23 1.56 12.99
C PRO A 400 -35.88 0.28 13.52
N LEU A 401 -35.66 0.08 14.81
CA LEU A 401 -36.06 -1.09 15.57
C LEU A 401 -37.56 -1.05 15.85
N SER A 402 -38.36 -1.46 14.87
CA SER A 402 -39.83 -1.56 14.96
C SER A 402 -40.56 -0.23 15.22
N ASP A 403 -41.86 -0.23 14.91
CA ASP A 403 -42.75 0.93 15.08
C ASP A 403 -43.05 1.25 16.56
N GLU A 404 -42.59 0.41 17.51
CA GLU A 404 -42.97 0.48 18.92
C GLU A 404 -41.89 1.02 19.87
N ALA A 405 -40.67 1.31 19.40
CA ALA A 405 -39.66 2.01 20.21
C ALA A 405 -38.67 2.80 19.34
N PRO A 406 -38.63 4.14 19.43
CA PRO A 406 -37.69 4.96 18.66
C PRO A 406 -36.29 4.86 19.27
N PHE A 407 -35.57 3.79 18.96
CA PHE A 407 -34.12 3.76 19.18
C PHE A 407 -33.45 4.63 18.10
N PRO A 408 -32.48 5.50 18.45
CA PRO A 408 -31.79 6.31 17.47
C PRO A 408 -31.04 5.43 16.44
N PRO A 409 -30.86 5.89 15.19
CA PRO A 409 -30.05 5.19 14.20
C PRO A 409 -28.63 4.94 14.73
N LEU A 410 -28.04 3.78 14.39
CA LEU A 410 -26.76 3.31 14.93
C LEU A 410 -25.69 4.40 14.89
N ALA A 411 -25.09 4.68 16.05
CA ALA A 411 -24.12 5.79 16.17
C ALA A 411 -22.70 5.42 15.68
N VAL A 412 -22.37 4.14 15.43
CA VAL A 412 -21.11 3.75 14.75
C VAL A 412 -21.30 3.75 13.23
N GLY A 413 -21.42 4.95 12.66
CA GLY A 413 -21.66 5.15 11.22
C GLY A 413 -20.40 5.23 10.36
N ALA A 414 -19.20 5.23 10.95
CA ALA A 414 -17.95 5.43 10.21
C ALA A 414 -17.14 4.13 10.08
N LYS A 415 -16.78 3.81 8.84
CA LYS A 415 -15.91 2.70 8.48
C LYS A 415 -14.61 2.71 9.30
N GLU A 416 -14.02 3.89 9.48
CA GLU A 416 -12.76 4.09 10.20
C GLU A 416 -12.87 3.66 11.67
N GLN A 417 -14.00 3.95 12.33
CA GLN A 417 -14.23 3.55 13.71
C GLN A 417 -14.33 2.03 13.88
N LEU A 418 -14.89 1.35 12.88
CA LEU A 418 -15.00 -0.10 12.86
C LEU A 418 -13.66 -0.76 12.55
N ASP A 419 -12.92 -0.21 11.59
CA ASP A 419 -11.61 -0.73 11.18
C ASP A 419 -10.61 -0.81 12.33
N MET A 420 -10.67 0.13 13.27
CA MET A 420 -9.79 0.11 14.44
C MET A 420 -10.11 -1.01 15.43
N LYS A 421 -11.34 -1.52 15.46
CA LYS A 421 -11.78 -2.54 16.43
C LYS A 421 -11.23 -3.90 16.10
N SER A 422 -11.18 -4.78 17.10
CA SER A 422 -10.95 -6.20 16.88
C SER A 422 -11.97 -6.79 15.92
N MET A 423 -11.49 -7.65 15.03
CA MET A 423 -12.29 -8.36 14.06
C MET A 423 -13.09 -9.44 14.78
N THR A 424 -14.42 -9.31 14.73
CA THR A 424 -15.34 -10.34 15.22
C THR A 424 -16.22 -10.86 14.10
N CYS A 425 -17.02 -11.90 14.37
CA CYS A 425 -17.87 -12.54 13.37
C CYS A 425 -17.10 -13.10 12.17
N VAL A 426 -15.83 -13.44 12.39
CA VAL A 426 -14.97 -14.07 11.39
C VAL A 426 -15.01 -15.59 11.55
N PRO A 427 -15.28 -16.36 10.48
CA PRO A 427 -15.17 -17.80 10.51
C PRO A 427 -13.74 -18.28 10.80
N ALA A 428 -13.61 -19.39 11.51
CA ALA A 428 -12.32 -19.97 11.86
C ALA A 428 -11.40 -20.19 10.63
N ALA A 429 -11.94 -20.75 9.54
CA ALA A 429 -11.19 -20.96 8.31
C ALA A 429 -10.82 -19.65 7.58
N MET A 430 -11.67 -18.62 7.67
CA MET A 430 -11.35 -17.28 7.13
C MET A 430 -10.23 -16.61 7.92
N LEU A 431 -10.22 -16.76 9.24
CA LEU A 431 -9.16 -16.25 10.09
C LEU A 431 -7.83 -16.96 9.85
N ALA A 432 -7.87 -18.29 9.66
CA ALA A 432 -6.72 -19.08 9.23
C ALA A 432 -6.17 -18.63 7.86
N ALA A 433 -7.05 -18.42 6.88
CA ALA A 433 -6.70 -17.91 5.55
C ALA A 433 -6.04 -16.52 5.64
N PHE A 434 -6.61 -15.62 6.44
CA PHE A 434 -6.05 -14.29 6.70
C PHE A 434 -4.65 -14.37 7.30
N CYS A 435 -4.46 -15.16 8.37
CA CYS A 435 -3.15 -15.26 8.99
C CYS A 435 -2.10 -15.88 8.06
N HIS A 436 -2.50 -16.79 7.16
CA HIS A 436 -1.62 -17.30 6.12
C HIS A 436 -1.21 -16.22 5.12
N TRP A 437 -2.19 -15.44 4.63
CA TRP A 437 -1.94 -14.29 3.74
C TRP A 437 -1.02 -13.24 4.39
N ASP A 438 -1.19 -13.03 5.70
CA ASP A 438 -0.41 -12.07 6.49
C ASP A 438 0.99 -12.57 6.89
N GLY A 439 1.43 -13.71 6.33
CA GLY A 439 2.79 -14.24 6.49
C GLY A 439 3.00 -15.13 7.71
N GLY A 440 1.93 -15.67 8.29
CA GLY A 440 1.98 -16.53 9.48
C GLY A 440 0.95 -17.66 9.44
N GLN A 441 0.38 -17.96 10.60
CA GLN A 441 -0.76 -18.86 10.76
C GLN A 441 -1.63 -18.40 11.93
N LEU A 442 -2.83 -18.95 12.04
CA LEU A 442 -3.65 -18.78 13.24
C LEU A 442 -2.89 -19.30 14.46
N ALA A 443 -3.00 -18.58 15.58
CA ALA A 443 -2.34 -19.00 16.81
C ALA A 443 -2.84 -20.38 17.28
N THR A 444 -1.97 -21.13 17.94
CA THR A 444 -2.32 -22.45 18.50
C THR A 444 -2.72 -22.31 19.95
N ASP A 445 -3.56 -23.22 20.40
CA ASP A 445 -3.98 -23.34 21.79
C ASP A 445 -2.79 -23.47 22.75
N GLU A 446 -1.79 -24.28 22.39
CA GLU A 446 -0.57 -24.51 23.18
C GLU A 446 0.26 -23.24 23.39
N VAL A 447 0.47 -22.44 22.34
CA VAL A 447 1.21 -21.16 22.44
C VAL A 447 0.45 -20.20 23.34
N LEU A 448 -0.86 -20.13 23.13
CA LEU A 448 -1.71 -19.24 23.87
C LEU A 448 -1.76 -19.64 25.35
N ASP A 449 -1.84 -20.94 25.67
CA ASP A 449 -1.81 -21.46 27.05
C ASP A 449 -0.44 -21.24 27.70
N PHE A 450 0.64 -21.43 26.93
CA PHE A 450 1.99 -21.16 27.40
C PHE A 450 2.16 -19.69 27.78
N VAL A 451 1.77 -18.75 26.91
CA VAL A 451 1.91 -17.31 27.15
C VAL A 451 1.17 -16.88 28.41
N THR A 452 -0.06 -17.35 28.59
CA THR A 452 -0.90 -16.98 29.74
C THR A 452 -0.62 -17.80 31.00
N ASN A 453 0.18 -18.87 30.89
CA ASN A 453 0.37 -19.90 31.91
C ASN A 453 -0.98 -20.42 32.42
N ALA A 454 -1.81 -20.85 31.46
CA ALA A 454 -3.08 -21.51 31.69
C ALA A 454 -2.93 -23.02 31.54
N PRO A 455 -3.72 -23.81 32.29
CA PRO A 455 -3.88 -25.23 31.98
C PRO A 455 -4.59 -25.39 30.61
N ALA A 456 -4.40 -26.54 29.97
CA ALA A 456 -5.03 -26.86 28.68
C ALA A 456 -6.57 -26.74 28.70
N ASN A 457 -7.18 -26.94 29.88
CA ASN A 457 -8.59 -26.69 30.13
C ASN A 457 -8.78 -25.96 31.46
N LEU A 458 -9.47 -24.81 31.43
CA LEU A 458 -9.86 -24.05 32.61
C LEU A 458 -11.13 -24.61 33.29
N GLY A 459 -11.78 -25.62 32.70
CA GLY A 459 -13.08 -26.12 33.14
C GLY A 459 -14.10 -24.98 33.15
N ALA A 460 -15.05 -25.00 34.09
CA ALA A 460 -16.02 -23.91 34.22
C ALA A 460 -15.44 -22.62 34.86
N ALA A 461 -14.12 -22.54 35.08
CA ALA A 461 -13.50 -21.36 35.67
C ALA A 461 -13.32 -20.24 34.63
N ALA A 462 -13.75 -19.02 34.98
CA ALA A 462 -13.43 -17.82 34.21
C ALA A 462 -11.99 -17.38 34.49
N GLY A 463 -11.27 -16.98 33.45
CA GLY A 463 -9.93 -16.42 33.56
C GLY A 463 -9.06 -16.75 32.35
N CYS A 464 -7.91 -16.09 32.25
CA CYS A 464 -7.00 -16.20 31.11
C CYS A 464 -5.76 -17.08 31.41
N GLY A 465 -5.46 -17.31 32.68
CA GLY A 465 -4.25 -17.98 33.16
C GLY A 465 -3.66 -17.23 34.35
N THR A 466 -2.54 -17.71 34.90
CA THR A 466 -1.92 -17.09 36.09
C THR A 466 -1.11 -15.83 35.78
N ARG A 467 -0.84 -15.54 34.50
CA ARG A 467 -0.09 -14.35 34.06
C ARG A 467 -0.97 -13.20 33.58
N CYS A 468 -2.28 -13.39 33.58
CA CYS A 468 -3.21 -12.36 33.14
C CYS A 468 -3.62 -11.48 34.32
N ALA A 469 -4.00 -10.23 34.03
CA ALA A 469 -4.51 -9.33 35.05
C ALA A 469 -5.73 -9.92 35.78
N PRO A 470 -6.03 -9.56 37.03
CA PRO A 470 -7.21 -10.03 37.72
C PRO A 470 -8.51 -9.70 36.96
N ILE A 471 -9.47 -10.63 36.88
CA ILE A 471 -10.68 -10.45 36.06
C ILE A 471 -11.47 -9.17 36.41
N GLY A 472 -11.50 -8.80 37.69
CA GLY A 472 -12.17 -7.59 38.16
C GLY A 472 -11.55 -6.27 37.69
N SER A 473 -10.29 -6.29 37.22
CA SER A 473 -9.59 -5.09 36.72
C SER A 473 -9.62 -4.95 35.20
N VAL A 474 -10.13 -5.94 34.47
CA VAL A 474 -10.15 -5.95 32.99
C VAL A 474 -11.55 -6.06 32.41
N GLN A 475 -12.59 -6.29 33.24
CA GLN A 475 -13.81 -6.85 32.69
C GLN A 475 -15.08 -6.73 33.54
N GLN A 476 -16.15 -6.13 33.00
CA GLN A 476 -17.51 -6.10 33.57
C GLN A 476 -18.58 -5.90 32.46
N SER A 477 -19.24 -6.97 31.99
CA SER A 477 -20.43 -6.87 31.12
C SER A 477 -21.69 -6.66 32.00
N SER A 478 -22.73 -5.97 31.54
CA SER A 478 -23.98 -5.79 32.31
C SER A 478 -24.60 -7.12 32.81
N ASP A 479 -24.42 -8.19 32.02
CA ASP A 479 -24.93 -9.54 32.32
C ASP A 479 -24.10 -10.28 33.40
N SER A 480 -23.00 -9.68 33.90
CA SER A 480 -22.23 -10.24 35.02
C SER A 480 -22.73 -9.80 36.40
N GLY A 481 -23.75 -8.93 36.48
CA GLY A 481 -24.45 -8.58 37.72
C GLY A 481 -23.79 -7.51 38.58
N THR A 482 -22.69 -6.90 38.13
CA THR A 482 -21.99 -5.79 38.81
C THR A 482 -21.45 -4.82 37.76
N ASP A 483 -22.07 -3.64 37.66
CA ASP A 483 -21.77 -2.62 36.66
C ASP A 483 -20.95 -1.47 37.29
N THR A 484 -19.65 -1.72 37.48
CA THR A 484 -18.70 -0.79 38.14
C THR A 484 -17.52 -0.36 37.25
N GLY A 485 -17.54 -0.65 35.94
CA GLY A 485 -16.55 -0.08 34.99
C GLY A 485 -16.48 -0.78 33.64
N ILE A 486 -16.94 -0.13 32.57
CA ILE A 486 -16.94 -0.70 31.22
C ILE A 486 -15.68 -0.30 30.44
N LEU A 487 -14.60 -1.06 30.62
CA LEU A 487 -13.26 -0.73 30.09
C LEU A 487 -13.12 -0.88 28.57
N TYR A 488 -13.79 -1.86 27.97
CA TYR A 488 -13.73 -2.15 26.52
C TYR A 488 -14.72 -1.34 25.67
N ARG A 489 -15.47 -0.39 26.25
CA ARG A 489 -16.44 0.39 25.46
C ARG A 489 -15.73 1.40 24.55
N TYR A 490 -16.05 1.38 23.26
CA TYR A 490 -15.57 2.32 22.24
C TYR A 490 -16.53 2.48 21.04
N PRO A 491 -16.73 3.70 20.51
CA PRO A 491 -16.63 4.95 21.26
C PRO A 491 -17.53 4.86 22.50
N PHE A 492 -17.24 5.63 23.55
CA PHE A 492 -18.10 5.61 24.74
C PHE A 492 -19.51 6.05 24.36
N TYR A 493 -20.45 5.11 24.41
CA TYR A 493 -21.88 5.35 24.19
C TYR A 493 -22.65 4.71 25.35
N ASN A 494 -23.66 5.43 25.86
CA ASN A 494 -24.40 5.04 27.06
C ASN A 494 -25.54 4.05 26.76
N GLU A 495 -25.79 3.71 25.49
CA GLU A 495 -26.81 2.72 25.14
C GLU A 495 -26.28 1.29 25.15
N THR A 496 -27.10 0.39 25.71
CA THR A 496 -26.76 -1.01 25.98
C THR A 496 -27.29 -1.98 24.93
N SER A 497 -28.08 -1.48 23.97
CA SER A 497 -28.79 -2.26 22.94
C SER A 497 -27.90 -2.68 21.76
N GLU A 498 -26.83 -1.94 21.45
CA GLU A 498 -25.91 -2.25 20.35
C GLU A 498 -24.57 -2.78 20.88
N GLY A 499 -24.16 -3.93 20.36
CA GLY A 499 -23.00 -4.61 20.89
C GLY A 499 -21.64 -4.13 20.45
N VAL A 500 -21.60 -3.43 19.31
CA VAL A 500 -20.32 -3.06 18.69
C VAL A 500 -19.56 -2.09 19.58
N PHE A 501 -20.29 -1.32 20.39
CA PHE A 501 -19.72 -0.38 21.35
C PHE A 501 -18.92 -1.04 22.44
N ARG A 502 -19.09 -2.32 22.73
CA ARG A 502 -18.39 -3.00 23.83
C ARG A 502 -17.16 -3.78 23.32
N ILE A 503 -16.80 -3.63 22.05
CA ILE A 503 -15.56 -4.12 21.45
C ILE A 503 -14.62 -2.92 21.27
N ALA A 504 -13.40 -3.01 21.79
CA ALA A 504 -12.42 -1.94 21.67
C ALA A 504 -11.43 -2.16 20.51
N PRO A 505 -10.77 -1.10 20.05
CA PRO A 505 -9.47 -1.22 19.42
C PRO A 505 -8.48 -1.96 20.33
N PRO A 506 -7.70 -2.93 19.82
CA PRO A 506 -6.71 -3.63 20.63
C PRO A 506 -5.71 -2.69 21.29
N GLY A 507 -5.32 -2.99 22.53
CA GLY A 507 -4.35 -2.25 23.33
C GLY A 507 -4.93 -1.09 24.13
N ARG A 508 -6.18 -0.72 23.89
CA ARG A 508 -6.83 0.41 24.57
C ARG A 508 -6.91 0.22 26.08
N VAL A 509 -7.18 -1.01 26.52
CA VAL A 509 -7.29 -1.34 27.95
C VAL A 509 -5.89 -1.67 28.47
N THR A 510 -5.17 -0.66 28.94
CA THR A 510 -3.77 -0.77 29.39
C THR A 510 -3.56 -1.73 30.56
N GLY A 511 -4.63 -2.07 31.29
CA GLY A 511 -4.63 -3.05 32.36
C GLY A 511 -4.71 -4.50 31.90
N ASP A 512 -5.16 -4.79 30.67
CA ASP A 512 -5.21 -6.17 30.15
C ASP A 512 -3.92 -6.53 29.44
N VAL A 513 -2.93 -6.85 30.26
CA VAL A 513 -1.57 -7.17 29.87
C VAL A 513 -1.20 -8.58 30.33
N VAL A 514 -0.49 -9.31 29.49
CA VAL A 514 0.11 -10.61 29.82
C VAL A 514 1.61 -10.56 29.56
N ARG A 515 2.41 -11.01 30.53
CA ARG A 515 3.86 -11.11 30.41
C ARG A 515 4.35 -12.48 30.84
N ILE A 516 5.38 -13.00 30.18
CA ILE A 516 6.08 -14.20 30.64
C ILE A 516 7.00 -13.84 31.80
N ASN A 517 7.83 -12.80 31.62
CA ASN A 517 8.69 -12.23 32.65
C ASN A 517 8.31 -10.77 32.94
N ALA A 518 8.55 -10.29 34.16
CA ALA A 518 8.12 -8.95 34.59
C ALA A 518 8.62 -7.80 33.71
N GLY A 519 9.82 -7.93 33.11
CA GLY A 519 10.42 -6.93 32.22
C GLY A 519 10.07 -7.07 30.74
N ASP A 520 9.35 -8.12 30.35
CA ASP A 520 8.98 -8.34 28.95
C ASP A 520 7.95 -7.30 28.50
N GLU A 521 8.00 -6.99 27.21
CA GLU A 521 6.90 -6.28 26.56
C GLU A 521 5.62 -7.14 26.66
N PRO A 522 4.46 -6.58 27.06
CA PRO A 522 3.26 -7.37 27.26
C PRO A 522 2.51 -7.67 25.96
N TRP A 523 1.89 -8.84 25.89
CA TRP A 523 0.74 -9.07 25.03
C TRP A 523 -0.49 -8.37 25.60
N MET A 524 -1.40 -7.95 24.73
CA MET A 524 -2.60 -7.19 25.10
C MET A 524 -3.86 -8.00 24.80
N ASP A 525 -4.91 -7.71 25.56
CA ASP A 525 -6.28 -8.19 25.32
C ASP A 525 -6.41 -9.71 25.26
N LEU A 526 -5.65 -10.43 26.10
CA LEU A 526 -5.77 -11.89 26.20
C LEU A 526 -6.81 -12.31 27.25
N HIS A 527 -7.24 -11.40 28.12
CA HIS A 527 -8.26 -11.66 29.14
C HIS A 527 -9.64 -11.16 28.71
N GLY A 528 -9.72 -10.03 28.02
CA GLY A 528 -10.97 -9.39 27.61
C GLY A 528 -11.05 -9.13 26.11
N ASN A 529 -12.01 -8.28 25.73
CA ASN A 529 -12.39 -7.97 24.35
C ASN A 529 -13.11 -9.11 23.62
N LEU A 530 -12.38 -10.05 23.00
CA LEU A 530 -12.94 -11.20 22.29
C LEU A 530 -12.40 -12.51 22.85
N GLN A 531 -13.17 -13.58 22.66
CA GLN A 531 -12.65 -14.93 22.79
C GLN A 531 -11.91 -15.31 21.52
N GLU A 532 -10.78 -16.00 21.66
CA GLU A 532 -9.89 -16.22 20.53
C GLU A 532 -10.02 -17.64 19.98
N ILE A 533 -10.28 -17.71 18.68
CA ILE A 533 -10.24 -18.94 17.90
C ILE A 533 -8.77 -19.30 17.68
N VAL A 534 -8.44 -20.56 17.93
CA VAL A 534 -7.10 -21.13 17.79
C VAL A 534 -7.15 -22.46 17.05
N TYR A 535 -6.00 -22.87 16.50
CA TYR A 535 -5.81 -24.27 16.15
C TYR A 535 -5.65 -25.11 17.41
N ASP A 536 -6.38 -26.23 17.47
CA ASP A 536 -6.17 -27.27 18.48
C ASP A 536 -5.00 -28.16 18.08
N MET A 537 -3.94 -28.13 18.88
CA MET A 537 -2.72 -28.88 18.64
C MET A 537 -2.53 -29.94 19.72
N THR A 538 -1.88 -31.03 19.33
CA THR A 538 -1.30 -31.99 20.26
C THR A 538 0.13 -32.23 19.82
N GLY A 539 1.05 -31.50 20.44
CA GLY A 539 2.43 -31.40 20.03
C GLY A 539 2.56 -30.84 18.62
N ALA A 540 3.11 -31.64 17.70
CA ALA A 540 3.32 -31.21 16.32
C ALA A 540 2.07 -31.34 15.43
N THR A 541 0.99 -31.95 15.94
CA THR A 541 -0.14 -32.40 15.13
C THR A 541 -1.37 -31.54 15.38
N PHE A 542 -1.97 -31.04 14.30
CA PHE A 542 -3.30 -30.42 14.34
C PHE A 542 -4.36 -31.50 14.51
N THR A 543 -5.28 -31.35 15.45
CA THR A 543 -6.26 -32.41 15.78
C THR A 543 -7.40 -32.52 14.76
N GLY A 544 -7.47 -31.60 13.79
CA GLY A 544 -8.60 -31.46 12.87
C GLY A 544 -9.66 -30.47 13.35
N ASN A 545 -9.52 -29.92 14.56
CA ASN A 545 -10.51 -29.02 15.16
C ASN A 545 -9.94 -27.63 15.42
N PHE A 546 -10.81 -26.63 15.35
CA PHE A 546 -10.54 -25.33 15.96
C PHE A 546 -11.00 -25.36 17.41
N MET A 547 -10.41 -24.52 18.26
CA MET A 547 -10.92 -24.28 19.61
C MET A 547 -11.17 -22.80 19.83
N ILE A 548 -12.10 -22.49 20.73
CA ILE A 548 -12.22 -21.14 21.29
C ILE A 548 -11.59 -21.17 22.68
N LYS A 549 -10.61 -20.30 22.91
CA LYS A 549 -10.07 -20.06 24.25
C LYS A 549 -10.95 -19.04 24.95
N TYR A 550 -11.80 -19.53 25.87
CA TYR A 550 -12.63 -18.65 26.69
C TYR A 550 -11.81 -18.11 27.86
N ARG A 551 -11.13 -16.97 27.65
CA ARG A 551 -10.12 -16.43 28.57
C ARG A 551 -10.58 -15.25 29.42
N GLY A 552 -11.88 -15.19 29.67
CA GLY A 552 -12.57 -14.14 30.41
C GLY A 552 -14.02 -14.11 29.92
N ILE A 553 -14.58 -12.94 29.71
CA ILE A 553 -15.84 -12.74 29.00
C ILE A 553 -15.51 -11.91 27.76
N GLY A 554 -15.81 -12.46 26.58
CA GLY A 554 -16.01 -11.65 25.39
C GLY A 554 -17.17 -10.67 25.62
N TYR A 555 -17.44 -9.80 24.66
CA TYR A 555 -18.54 -8.81 24.63
C TYR A 555 -19.86 -9.14 25.40
N SER A 556 -20.24 -10.41 25.44
CA SER A 556 -21.48 -10.95 25.99
C SER A 556 -21.20 -12.09 26.97
N SER A 557 -22.08 -12.32 27.97
CA SER A 557 -21.99 -13.28 29.10
C SER A 557 -21.61 -14.74 28.85
N ALA A 558 -21.09 -15.10 27.67
CA ALA A 558 -20.42 -16.34 27.32
C ALA A 558 -19.21 -16.58 28.24
N ARG A 559 -19.50 -17.04 29.45
CA ARG A 559 -18.55 -17.50 30.47
C ARG A 559 -18.01 -18.89 30.10
N ALA A 560 -17.05 -19.32 30.90
CA ALA A 560 -16.37 -20.62 30.90
C ALA A 560 -17.23 -21.91 30.83
N GLY A 561 -18.56 -21.84 30.74
CA GLY A 561 -19.37 -22.99 30.32
C GLY A 561 -18.90 -23.57 28.98
N GLY A 562 -18.37 -22.71 28.10
CA GLY A 562 -17.74 -23.13 26.84
C GLY A 562 -16.47 -23.97 26.98
N ASN A 563 -15.72 -23.81 28.07
CA ASN A 563 -14.51 -24.58 28.36
C ASN A 563 -14.82 -26.01 28.85
N ALA A 564 -16.03 -26.26 29.38
CA ALA A 564 -16.37 -27.50 30.09
C ALA A 564 -17.26 -28.47 29.31
N THR A 565 -18.03 -28.02 28.33
CA THR A 565 -19.00 -28.88 27.61
C THR A 565 -18.76 -28.92 26.11
N ASN A 566 -18.61 -30.12 25.54
CA ASN A 566 -18.83 -30.30 24.10
C ASN A 566 -20.30 -29.97 23.79
N PRO A 567 -20.60 -29.26 22.68
CA PRO A 567 -19.73 -28.86 21.56
C PRO A 567 -19.02 -27.50 21.73
N ALA A 568 -19.17 -26.80 22.85
CA ALA A 568 -18.75 -25.41 22.97
C ALA A 568 -17.22 -25.19 23.01
N LYS A 569 -16.44 -26.25 23.25
CA LYS A 569 -14.96 -26.27 23.25
C LYS A 569 -14.37 -26.35 21.84
N TYR A 570 -14.89 -27.23 20.99
CA TYR A 570 -14.39 -27.50 19.65
C TYR A 570 -15.29 -26.87 18.60
N THR A 571 -14.67 -26.17 17.67
CA THR A 571 -15.34 -25.44 16.62
C THR A 571 -14.95 -25.95 15.25
N GLN A 572 -15.88 -25.74 14.33
CA GLN A 572 -15.80 -26.14 12.94
C GLN A 572 -15.24 -24.99 12.11
N PRO A 573 -14.70 -25.23 10.91
CA PRO A 573 -14.13 -24.19 10.04
C PRO A 573 -15.08 -23.00 9.77
N GLU A 574 -16.40 -23.24 9.78
CA GLU A 574 -17.45 -22.27 9.54
C GLU A 574 -17.98 -21.56 10.80
N TYR A 575 -17.47 -21.92 11.97
CA TYR A 575 -17.89 -21.32 13.24
C TYR A 575 -17.48 -19.84 13.31
N LYS A 576 -18.44 -18.99 13.70
CA LYS A 576 -18.24 -17.58 14.05
C LYS A 576 -19.28 -17.15 15.09
N ALA A 577 -18.93 -16.18 15.92
CA ALA A 577 -19.82 -15.51 16.85
C ALA A 577 -19.43 -14.04 17.01
N GLY A 578 -20.36 -13.20 17.49
CA GLY A 578 -20.09 -11.78 17.76
C GLY A 578 -19.15 -11.50 18.95
N TYR A 579 -18.75 -12.54 19.68
CA TYR A 579 -17.73 -12.46 20.73
C TYR A 579 -16.42 -13.16 20.32
N SER A 580 -16.35 -13.78 19.14
CA SER A 580 -15.17 -14.54 18.71
C SER A 580 -14.32 -13.73 17.74
N GLY A 581 -13.01 -13.78 17.91
CA GLY A 581 -12.00 -13.26 16.99
C GLY A 581 -10.75 -14.13 17.06
N GLY A 582 -9.58 -13.54 16.95
CA GLY A 582 -8.33 -14.22 17.25
C GLY A 582 -7.11 -13.44 16.77
N ARG A 583 -5.94 -14.05 16.93
CA ARG A 583 -4.65 -13.47 16.59
C ARG A 583 -3.78 -14.43 15.80
N CYS A 584 -2.82 -13.89 15.05
CA CYS A 584 -1.88 -14.68 14.29
C CYS A 584 -0.61 -14.99 15.10
N MET A 585 0.13 -15.99 14.65
CA MET A 585 1.47 -16.32 15.12
C MET A 585 2.40 -16.54 13.93
N ARG A 586 3.70 -16.42 14.16
CA ARG A 586 4.76 -16.52 13.15
C ARG A 586 5.95 -17.33 13.66
N PHE A 587 6.75 -17.83 12.73
CA PHE A 587 8.00 -18.54 12.99
C PHE A 587 9.11 -17.82 12.23
N LYS A 588 10.16 -17.35 12.92
CA LYS A 588 11.32 -16.70 12.29
C LYS A 588 12.57 -17.56 12.47
#